data_AF-A0A854Q3I3-F1
#
_entry.id   AF-A0A854Q3I3-F1
#
_cell.length_a   1.000
_cell.length_b   1.000
_cell.length_c   1.000
_cell.angle_alpha   90.00
_cell.angle_beta   90.00
_cell.angle_gamma   90.00
#
_symmetry.space_group_name_H-M   'P 1'
#
loop_
_entity.id
_entity.type
_entity.pdbx_description
1 polymer ?
#
loop_
_entity_poly.entity_id
_entity_poly.type
_entity_poly.pdbx_seq_one_letter_code
_entity_poly.pdbx_strand_id
1 'polypeptide(L)'
;MTVTLDKNAIPAVGSEATAQGEVQSGRQMTGLPLESGFCLSLWLQTVRNNPLLNHRTTEELPKEAEVVIIGSGISGSLCALSLLQSPDPPKSVVILEARELCSGATGRNAGHCKPDQWRGFTKYQKRHGTEQALKILKNEQDTWESMAAYVKKHNVECDFWIGKTLDVCMTDEVAEAAAKTFSDYMEAGGDISKIEVTTDSNKAEEVSRLKGARAVYAWDASTLHPWKLVAHIVQQALDLGLSLQTWTPVTSIPSSAHQWTVHTDRGSIITGRVVHTTNAYAGFLLPEMEGAIRPTPHMCDKVIPPTSYSGTKSLQNSYAVIYPTGLYSINARLNADGAVLFGGSAPNQQRLLDYVAEDLKNRQTDDSLTNFEPVTEAVRKLGREGFEWDLPKGAKGTTARYDYSWSGIIGRSADDVPFIGAVPDKPGQWMSCGHNGHGMARIFTAAPALAKMVQGAAWAEAGLPQCFEITKERLEKLRT
;
A
#
# COMPACT_ATOMS: atom_id res chain seq x y z
N MET A 1 1.22 5.43 -27.31
CA MET A 1 1.71 6.82 -27.43
C MET A 1 2.64 7.09 -26.25
N THR A 2 3.80 7.68 -26.52
CA THR A 2 4.83 8.04 -25.54
C THR A 2 4.23 8.96 -24.46
N VAL A 3 4.23 8.51 -23.20
CA VAL A 3 3.84 9.33 -22.06
C VAL A 3 4.91 10.41 -21.88
N THR A 4 4.54 11.66 -22.13
CA THR A 4 5.32 12.81 -21.66
C THR A 4 5.04 12.92 -20.16
N LEU A 5 5.97 12.43 -19.34
CA LEU A 5 6.01 12.84 -17.93
C LEU A 5 6.06 14.37 -17.92
N ASP A 6 5.20 15.02 -17.15
CA ASP A 6 5.37 16.44 -16.86
C ASP A 6 6.72 16.59 -16.15
N LYS A 7 7.74 17.02 -16.89
CA LYS A 7 9.12 17.08 -16.41
C LYS A 7 9.27 17.99 -15.18
N ASN A 8 8.30 18.89 -14.97
CA ASN A 8 8.35 19.89 -13.90
C ASN A 8 7.71 19.43 -12.58
N ALA A 9 7.14 18.22 -12.51
CA ALA A 9 6.49 17.71 -11.30
C ALA A 9 7.32 16.62 -10.61
N ILE A 10 7.59 16.78 -9.32
CA ILE A 10 8.21 15.71 -8.52
C ILE A 10 7.33 14.47 -8.61
N PRO A 11 7.89 13.28 -8.84
CA PRO A 11 7.15 12.04 -8.71
C PRO A 11 6.55 11.94 -7.30
N ALA A 12 5.22 12.05 -7.18
CA ALA A 12 4.51 11.78 -5.93
C ALA A 12 4.35 10.27 -5.75
N VAL A 13 4.50 9.74 -4.54
CA VAL A 13 4.42 8.27 -4.30
C VAL A 13 3.05 7.81 -4.79
N GLY A 14 3.04 6.77 -5.62
CA GLY A 14 1.80 6.22 -6.18
C GLY A 14 1.24 6.98 -7.39
N SER A 15 1.95 8.02 -7.88
CA SER A 15 1.58 8.78 -9.09
C SER A 15 2.34 8.35 -10.35
N GLU A 16 3.45 7.62 -10.21
CA GLU A 16 4.32 7.39 -11.35
C GLU A 16 3.73 6.34 -12.29
N ALA A 17 3.55 6.73 -13.55
CA ALA A 17 2.93 6.00 -14.65
C ALA A 17 1.41 5.79 -14.57
N THR A 18 0.66 6.86 -14.87
CA THR A 18 -0.64 6.70 -15.53
C THR A 18 -0.39 6.43 -17.01
N ALA A 19 -0.41 5.15 -17.41
CA ALA A 19 -0.69 4.85 -18.81
C ALA A 19 -2.16 5.23 -19.06
N GLN A 20 -2.41 6.42 -19.62
CA GLN A 20 -3.67 6.71 -20.30
C GLN A 20 -3.72 5.86 -21.58
N GLY A 21 -4.02 4.57 -21.41
CA GLY A 21 -4.53 3.75 -22.48
C GLY A 21 -6.04 3.95 -22.53
N GLU A 22 -6.56 4.29 -23.72
CA GLU A 22 -7.99 4.29 -24.00
C GLU A 22 -8.63 3.02 -23.43
N VAL A 23 -9.72 3.20 -22.68
CA VAL A 23 -10.58 2.10 -22.26
C VAL A 23 -11.19 1.52 -23.54
N GLN A 24 -10.61 0.45 -24.08
CA GLN A 24 -11.30 -0.35 -25.06
C GLN A 24 -12.51 -0.97 -24.37
N SER A 25 -13.69 -0.50 -24.76
CA SER A 25 -14.97 -0.97 -24.23
C SER A 25 -15.14 -2.47 -24.53
N GLY A 26 -15.42 -3.26 -23.50
CA GLY A 26 -15.91 -4.64 -23.65
C GLY A 26 -15.06 -5.78 -23.08
N ARG A 27 -14.02 -5.54 -22.27
CA ARG A 27 -13.27 -6.63 -21.59
C ARG A 27 -13.02 -6.31 -20.11
N GLN A 28 -13.41 -7.22 -19.23
CA GLN A 28 -13.22 -7.13 -17.78
C GLN A 28 -11.72 -7.06 -17.47
N MET A 29 -11.24 -5.88 -17.03
CA MET A 29 -9.82 -5.63 -16.73
C MET A 29 -9.42 -6.02 -15.29
N THR A 30 -10.32 -6.69 -14.57
CA THR A 30 -10.11 -7.10 -13.19
C THR A 30 -10.57 -8.54 -13.01
N GLY A 31 -9.80 -9.33 -12.27
CA GLY A 31 -10.05 -10.75 -12.00
C GLY A 31 -9.81 -11.09 -10.54
N LEU A 32 -9.91 -12.38 -10.21
CA LEU A 32 -9.44 -12.89 -8.92
C LEU A 32 -7.90 -12.84 -8.85
N PRO A 33 -7.31 -12.79 -7.64
CA PRO A 33 -5.89 -13.11 -7.49
C PRO A 33 -5.59 -14.51 -8.04
N LEU A 34 -4.36 -14.74 -8.49
CA LEU A 34 -3.94 -16.06 -8.99
C LEU A 34 -4.19 -17.15 -7.95
N GLU A 35 -4.93 -18.18 -8.33
CA GLU A 35 -5.25 -19.32 -7.47
C GLU A 35 -4.00 -20.17 -7.16
N SER A 36 -3.11 -20.30 -8.15
CA SER A 36 -1.86 -21.06 -8.04
C SER A 36 -0.72 -20.33 -8.76
N GLY A 37 0.53 -20.69 -8.43
CA GLY A 37 1.72 -20.13 -9.08
C GLY A 37 2.06 -18.69 -8.71
N PHE A 38 1.34 -18.05 -7.78
CA PHE A 38 1.70 -16.74 -7.25
C PHE A 38 3.04 -16.81 -6.50
N CYS A 39 3.89 -15.79 -6.66
CA CYS A 39 5.18 -15.77 -5.97
C CYS A 39 5.01 -15.51 -4.48
N LEU A 40 5.99 -15.92 -3.68
CA LEU A 40 6.05 -15.59 -2.27
C LEU A 40 6.85 -14.30 -2.08
N SER A 41 6.28 -13.30 -1.42
CA SER A 41 7.05 -12.17 -0.90
C SER A 41 7.99 -12.61 0.21
N LEU A 42 8.95 -11.76 0.59
CA LEU A 42 9.75 -12.00 1.80
C LEU A 42 8.86 -12.27 3.02
N TRP A 43 7.78 -11.51 3.18
CA TRP A 43 6.87 -11.62 4.32
C TRP A 43 6.19 -12.98 4.40
N LEU A 44 5.82 -13.53 3.26
CA LEU A 44 5.20 -14.84 3.20
C LEU A 44 6.27 -15.93 3.42
N GLN A 45 7.46 -15.79 2.83
CA GLN A 45 8.56 -16.76 3.02
C GLN A 45 8.95 -16.95 4.48
N THR A 46 8.98 -15.88 5.28
CA THR A 46 9.43 -15.93 6.68
C THR A 46 8.40 -16.49 7.66
N VAL A 47 7.17 -16.77 7.21
CA VAL A 47 6.06 -17.22 8.08
C VAL A 47 5.41 -18.52 7.58
N ARG A 48 6.06 -19.28 6.69
CA ARG A 48 5.51 -20.50 6.07
C ARG A 48 5.03 -21.57 7.05
N ASN A 49 5.58 -21.60 8.27
CA ASN A 49 5.17 -22.53 9.32
C ASN A 49 4.02 -22.00 10.20
N ASN A 50 3.55 -20.78 9.97
CA ASN A 50 2.51 -20.18 10.80
C ASN A 50 1.12 -20.72 10.38
N PRO A 51 0.34 -21.32 11.29
CA PRO A 51 -0.95 -21.93 10.96
C PRO A 51 -2.00 -20.92 10.49
N LEU A 52 -1.85 -19.63 10.83
CA LEU A 52 -2.79 -18.60 10.41
C LEU A 52 -2.84 -18.42 8.89
N LEU A 53 -1.80 -18.81 8.15
CA LEU A 53 -1.79 -18.76 6.69
C LEU A 53 -2.97 -19.51 6.06
N ASN A 54 -3.31 -20.67 6.61
CA ASN A 54 -4.35 -21.56 6.09
C ASN A 54 -5.51 -21.71 7.07
N HIS A 55 -5.69 -20.74 7.97
CA HIS A 55 -6.70 -20.85 9.00
C HIS A 55 -8.11 -20.85 8.42
N ARG A 56 -8.92 -21.76 8.93
CA ARG A 56 -10.37 -21.83 8.72
C ARG A 56 -10.99 -22.05 10.09
N THR A 57 -11.80 -21.10 10.54
CA THR A 57 -12.46 -21.19 11.86
C THR A 57 -13.45 -22.34 11.91
N THR A 58 -14.05 -22.67 10.76
CA THR A 58 -14.98 -23.79 10.58
C THR A 58 -14.69 -24.54 9.28
N GLU A 59 -14.99 -25.84 9.24
CA GLU A 59 -14.84 -26.67 8.04
C GLU A 59 -15.82 -26.27 6.93
N GLU A 60 -17.09 -26.07 7.29
CA GLU A 60 -18.13 -25.54 6.42
C GLU A 60 -18.34 -24.05 6.66
N LEU A 61 -18.76 -23.32 5.62
CA LEU A 61 -19.13 -21.91 5.77
C LEU A 61 -20.43 -21.77 6.56
N PRO A 62 -20.55 -20.75 7.44
CA PRO A 62 -21.84 -20.45 8.06
C PRO A 62 -22.83 -20.02 6.98
N LYS A 63 -24.09 -20.47 7.08
CA LYS A 63 -25.15 -20.13 6.11
C LYS A 63 -25.52 -18.64 6.14
N GLU A 64 -25.35 -18.02 7.30
CA GLU A 64 -25.70 -16.62 7.55
C GLU A 64 -24.61 -15.94 8.39
N ALA A 65 -24.38 -14.66 8.15
CA ALA A 65 -23.54 -13.82 8.98
C ALA A 65 -24.07 -12.37 9.01
N GLU A 66 -23.89 -11.67 10.12
CA GLU A 66 -24.34 -10.29 10.24
C GLU A 66 -23.46 -9.33 9.42
N VAL A 67 -22.15 -9.60 9.34
CA VAL A 67 -21.20 -8.90 8.47
C VAL A 67 -20.28 -9.90 7.78
N VAL A 68 -20.16 -9.79 6.45
CA VAL A 68 -19.15 -10.49 5.65
C VAL A 68 -18.13 -9.50 5.11
N ILE A 69 -16.87 -9.70 5.43
CA ILE A 69 -15.73 -8.89 4.97
C ILE A 69 -14.95 -9.71 3.93
N ILE A 70 -14.65 -9.11 2.79
CA ILE A 70 -13.93 -9.77 1.69
C ILE A 70 -12.52 -9.19 1.61
N GLY A 71 -11.52 -10.07 1.81
CA GLY A 71 -10.11 -9.74 1.88
C GLY A 71 -9.59 -9.67 3.32
N SER A 72 -8.50 -10.38 3.60
CA SER A 72 -7.89 -10.44 4.93
C SER A 72 -6.67 -9.52 5.10
N GLY A 73 -6.44 -8.62 4.14
CA GLY A 73 -5.42 -7.57 4.28
C GLY A 73 -5.68 -6.65 5.46
N ILE A 74 -4.80 -5.66 5.66
CA ILE A 74 -4.89 -4.77 6.82
C ILE A 74 -6.22 -4.01 6.92
N SER A 75 -6.86 -3.66 5.80
CA SER A 75 -8.20 -3.04 5.79
C SER A 75 -9.26 -3.96 6.38
N GLY A 76 -9.36 -5.21 5.89
CA GLY A 76 -10.39 -6.15 6.35
C GLY A 76 -10.17 -6.58 7.79
N SER A 77 -8.93 -6.91 8.14
CA SER A 77 -8.56 -7.36 9.49
C SER A 77 -8.79 -6.27 10.54
N LEU A 78 -8.39 -5.02 10.27
CA LEU A 78 -8.60 -3.92 11.22
C LEU A 78 -10.07 -3.48 11.29
N CYS A 79 -10.81 -3.57 10.18
CA CYS A 79 -12.26 -3.34 10.16
C CYS A 79 -12.99 -4.36 11.03
N ALA A 80 -12.67 -5.66 10.89
CA ALA A 80 -13.23 -6.72 11.71
C ALA A 80 -12.94 -6.50 13.20
N LEU A 81 -11.68 -6.22 13.55
CA LEU A 81 -11.31 -5.93 14.94
C LEU A 81 -12.08 -4.72 15.49
N SER A 82 -12.20 -3.65 14.69
CA SER A 82 -12.92 -2.44 15.11
C SER A 82 -14.42 -2.69 15.32
N LEU A 83 -15.05 -3.49 14.46
CA LEU A 83 -16.45 -3.91 14.64
C LEU A 83 -16.64 -4.73 15.92
N LEU A 84 -15.76 -5.70 16.16
CA LEU A 84 -15.83 -6.60 17.31
C LEU A 84 -15.49 -5.91 18.65
N GLN A 85 -14.70 -4.83 18.62
CA GLN A 85 -14.39 -4.01 19.79
C GLN A 85 -15.36 -2.84 20.01
N SER A 86 -16.32 -2.64 19.11
CA SER A 86 -17.29 -1.55 19.23
C SER A 86 -18.22 -1.75 20.43
N PRO A 87 -18.91 -0.68 20.92
CA PRO A 87 -19.86 -0.80 22.03
C PRO A 87 -21.05 -1.73 21.76
N ASP A 88 -21.42 -1.91 20.49
CA ASP A 88 -22.51 -2.79 20.03
C ASP A 88 -22.01 -3.70 18.91
N PRO A 89 -21.20 -4.72 19.24
CA PRO A 89 -20.54 -5.55 18.24
C PRO A 89 -21.56 -6.41 17.48
N PRO A 90 -21.39 -6.62 16.16
CA PRO A 90 -22.23 -7.54 15.40
C PRO A 90 -22.19 -8.95 15.98
N LYS A 91 -23.30 -9.69 15.90
CA LYS A 91 -23.41 -11.06 16.42
C LYS A 91 -22.50 -12.06 15.70
N SER A 92 -22.16 -11.79 14.44
CA SER A 92 -21.23 -12.61 13.67
C SER A 92 -20.52 -11.79 12.59
N VAL A 93 -19.20 -11.93 12.56
CA VAL A 93 -18.31 -11.32 11.55
C VAL A 93 -17.52 -12.44 10.87
N VAL A 94 -17.57 -12.49 9.55
CA VAL A 94 -16.82 -13.46 8.74
C VAL A 94 -15.85 -12.74 7.81
N ILE A 95 -14.57 -13.10 7.82
CA ILE A 95 -13.61 -12.71 6.76
C ILE A 95 -13.46 -13.86 5.77
N LEU A 96 -13.66 -13.57 4.49
CA LEU A 96 -13.36 -14.49 3.38
C LEU A 96 -12.09 -14.02 2.65
N GLU A 97 -11.11 -14.90 2.54
CA GLU A 97 -9.84 -14.64 1.86
C GLU A 97 -9.64 -15.65 0.71
N ALA A 98 -9.33 -15.15 -0.48
CA ALA A 98 -9.22 -15.98 -1.67
C ALA A 98 -8.04 -16.95 -1.61
N ARG A 99 -6.96 -16.59 -0.89
CA ARG A 99 -5.74 -17.40 -0.75
C ARG A 99 -5.38 -17.59 0.72
N GLU A 100 -4.10 -17.52 1.04
CA GLU A 100 -3.61 -17.47 2.41
C GLU A 100 -3.89 -16.11 3.07
N LEU A 101 -3.91 -16.11 4.41
CA LEU A 101 -4.04 -14.90 5.22
C LEU A 101 -3.06 -13.81 4.75
N CYS A 102 -3.60 -12.61 4.50
CA CYS A 102 -2.83 -11.41 4.17
C CYS A 102 -1.90 -11.61 2.94
N SER A 103 -2.28 -12.45 1.97
CA SER A 103 -1.46 -12.76 0.79
C SER A 103 -1.43 -11.65 -0.28
N GLY A 104 -2.32 -10.66 -0.20
CA GLY A 104 -2.44 -9.56 -1.16
C GLY A 104 -1.42 -8.43 -0.95
N ALA A 105 -1.79 -7.20 -1.34
CA ALA A 105 -0.90 -6.03 -1.32
C ALA A 105 -0.20 -5.79 0.03
N THR A 106 -0.90 -5.97 1.16
CA THR A 106 -0.32 -5.84 2.50
C THR A 106 0.83 -6.83 2.74
N GLY A 107 0.66 -8.09 2.34
CA GLY A 107 1.69 -9.11 2.47
C GLY A 107 2.74 -9.09 1.37
N ARG A 108 2.74 -8.09 0.47
CA ARG A 108 3.66 -8.03 -0.68
C ARG A 108 4.44 -6.71 -0.83
N ASN A 109 4.21 -5.71 0.01
CA ASN A 109 4.95 -4.43 -0.06
C ASN A 109 6.38 -4.55 0.51
N ALA A 110 7.14 -3.45 0.54
CA ALA A 110 8.51 -3.42 1.09
C ALA A 110 8.59 -3.03 2.60
N GLY A 111 7.47 -3.02 3.31
CA GLY A 111 7.41 -2.80 4.77
C GLY A 111 7.42 -1.34 5.23
N HIS A 112 7.39 -0.38 4.31
CA HIS A 112 7.39 1.05 4.63
C HIS A 112 6.02 1.48 5.18
N CYS A 113 6.01 2.09 6.35
CA CYS A 113 4.90 2.88 6.86
C CYS A 113 5.38 4.31 7.03
N LYS A 114 5.23 5.09 5.95
CA LYS A 114 5.71 6.46 5.82
C LYS A 114 4.55 7.36 5.48
N PRO A 115 4.20 8.34 6.33
CA PRO A 115 3.23 9.36 5.96
C PRO A 115 3.87 10.33 4.95
N ASP A 116 3.15 10.72 3.91
CA ASP A 116 3.53 11.84 3.06
C ASP A 116 3.26 13.15 3.83
N GLN A 117 4.32 13.92 4.08
CA GLN A 117 4.22 15.16 4.85
C GLN A 117 4.08 16.41 3.99
N TRP A 118 4.42 16.35 2.70
CA TRP A 118 4.51 17.57 1.88
C TRP A 118 4.52 17.28 0.37
N ARG A 119 5.17 16.19 -0.06
CA ARG A 119 5.50 15.94 -1.47
C ARG A 119 4.27 15.72 -2.34
N GLY A 120 3.21 15.14 -1.77
CA GLY A 120 1.92 14.99 -2.45
C GLY A 120 1.11 16.28 -2.58
N PHE A 121 1.47 17.38 -1.90
CA PHE A 121 0.62 18.55 -1.70
C PHE A 121 0.10 19.16 -3.01
N THR A 122 0.99 19.60 -3.90
CA THR A 122 0.62 20.31 -5.14
C THR A 122 -0.25 19.44 -6.05
N LYS A 123 0.01 18.13 -6.09
CA LYS A 123 -0.81 17.14 -6.80
C LYS A 123 -2.22 17.05 -6.21
N TYR A 124 -2.32 16.87 -4.90
CA TYR A 124 -3.63 16.80 -4.24
C TYR A 124 -4.39 18.13 -4.33
N GLN A 125 -3.69 19.25 -4.23
CA GLN A 125 -4.27 20.59 -4.37
C GLN A 125 -4.88 20.78 -5.75
N LYS A 126 -4.15 20.44 -6.82
CA LYS A 126 -4.64 20.54 -8.20
C LYS A 126 -5.91 19.72 -8.43
N ARG A 127 -6.02 18.56 -7.78
CA ARG A 127 -7.10 17.59 -8.02
C ARG A 127 -8.32 17.79 -7.12
N HIS A 128 -8.08 18.10 -5.85
CA HIS A 128 -9.09 18.08 -4.78
C HIS A 128 -9.24 19.43 -4.07
N GLY A 129 -8.43 20.42 -4.40
CA GLY A 129 -8.37 21.72 -3.74
C GLY A 129 -7.48 21.72 -2.50
N THR A 130 -7.06 22.92 -2.08
CA THR A 130 -6.10 23.13 -0.97
C THR A 130 -6.55 22.49 0.34
N GLU A 131 -7.82 22.67 0.72
CA GLU A 131 -8.35 22.15 1.98
C GLU A 131 -8.24 20.62 2.05
N GLN A 132 -8.63 19.93 0.97
CA GLN A 132 -8.53 18.48 0.90
C GLN A 132 -7.08 18.01 0.87
N ALA A 133 -6.20 18.71 0.16
CA ALA A 133 -4.77 18.40 0.13
C ALA A 133 -4.14 18.40 1.54
N LEU A 134 -4.45 19.42 2.35
CA LEU A 134 -3.98 19.50 3.74
C LEU A 134 -4.57 18.38 4.60
N LYS A 135 -5.87 18.08 4.44
CA LYS A 135 -6.54 16.99 5.16
C LYS A 135 -5.96 15.62 4.81
N ILE A 136 -5.60 15.36 3.56
CA ILE A 136 -4.96 14.11 3.13
C ILE A 136 -3.62 13.91 3.84
N LEU A 137 -2.73 14.91 3.77
CA LEU A 137 -1.40 14.82 4.38
C LEU A 137 -1.49 14.69 5.91
N LYS A 138 -2.38 15.47 6.54
CA LYS A 138 -2.66 15.33 7.98
C LYS A 138 -3.18 13.93 8.33
N ASN A 139 -4.09 13.38 7.54
CA ASN A 139 -4.64 12.05 7.79
C ASN A 139 -3.56 10.96 7.72
N GLU A 140 -2.58 11.09 6.82
CA GLU A 140 -1.47 10.14 6.77
C GLU A 140 -0.60 10.21 8.03
N GLN A 141 -0.32 11.41 8.53
CA GLN A 141 0.38 11.59 9.81
C GLN A 141 -0.41 10.96 10.97
N ASP A 142 -1.70 11.27 11.09
CA ASP A 142 -2.56 10.73 12.15
C ASP A 142 -2.65 9.20 12.07
N THR A 143 -2.62 8.64 10.86
CA THR A 143 -2.60 7.20 10.62
C THR A 143 -1.31 6.55 11.10
N TRP A 144 -0.15 7.12 10.77
CA TRP A 144 1.13 6.61 11.21
C TRP A 144 1.25 6.66 12.75
N GLU A 145 0.84 7.76 13.37
CA GLU A 145 0.83 7.90 14.84
C GLU A 145 -0.08 6.86 15.50
N SER A 146 -1.28 6.64 14.94
CA SER A 146 -2.23 5.64 15.43
C SER A 146 -1.69 4.22 15.32
N MET A 147 -1.05 3.87 14.20
CA MET A 147 -0.42 2.58 13.99
C MET A 147 0.75 2.36 14.96
N ALA A 148 1.62 3.36 15.09
CA ALA A 148 2.76 3.30 16.00
C ALA A 148 2.32 3.16 17.46
N ALA A 149 1.27 3.88 17.87
CA ALA A 149 0.67 3.76 19.19
C ALA A 149 0.08 2.37 19.43
N TYR A 150 -0.62 1.81 18.44
CA TYR A 150 -1.18 0.46 18.51
C TYR A 150 -0.08 -0.59 18.69
N VAL A 151 0.96 -0.56 17.85
CA VAL A 151 2.08 -1.51 17.92
C VAL A 151 2.76 -1.48 19.29
N LYS A 152 3.02 -0.28 19.82
CA LYS A 152 3.62 -0.11 21.15
C LYS A 152 2.70 -0.58 22.27
N LYS A 153 1.43 -0.17 22.25
CA LYS A 153 0.43 -0.50 23.28
C LYS A 153 0.20 -2.01 23.40
N HIS A 154 0.17 -2.71 22.26
CA HIS A 154 -0.13 -4.14 22.20
C HIS A 154 1.13 -5.02 22.15
N ASN A 155 2.33 -4.42 22.23
CA ASN A 155 3.63 -5.10 22.10
C ASN A 155 3.66 -6.06 20.89
N VAL A 156 3.33 -5.51 19.72
CA VAL A 156 3.23 -6.32 18.50
C VAL A 156 4.62 -6.66 17.97
N GLU A 157 4.96 -7.95 17.98
CA GLU A 157 6.24 -8.48 17.48
C GLU A 157 6.27 -8.49 15.94
N CYS A 158 6.30 -7.31 15.32
CA CYS A 158 6.29 -7.13 13.87
C CYS A 158 7.54 -6.43 13.33
N ASP A 159 8.71 -6.67 13.94
CA ASP A 159 9.99 -6.08 13.54
C ASP A 159 9.91 -4.53 13.45
N PHE A 160 9.10 -3.91 14.32
CA PHE A 160 8.73 -2.51 14.22
C PHE A 160 9.90 -1.59 14.53
N TRP A 161 10.19 -0.68 13.61
CA TRP A 161 11.23 0.33 13.74
C TRP A 161 10.63 1.73 13.56
N ILE A 162 11.10 2.69 14.37
CA ILE A 162 10.82 4.12 14.20
C ILE A 162 12.15 4.86 14.08
N GLY A 163 12.25 5.73 13.08
CA GLY A 163 13.37 6.65 12.91
C GLY A 163 13.11 7.58 11.73
N LYS A 164 14.17 8.15 11.16
CA LYS A 164 14.00 9.10 10.05
C LYS A 164 13.78 8.38 8.72
N THR A 165 12.78 8.82 7.97
CA THR A 165 12.75 8.65 6.51
C THR A 165 13.40 9.84 5.84
N LEU A 166 14.10 9.61 4.73
CA LEU A 166 14.73 10.65 3.93
C LEU A 166 14.14 10.68 2.52
N ASP A 167 13.54 11.80 2.12
CA ASP A 167 13.26 12.11 0.72
C ASP A 167 14.49 12.75 0.11
N VAL A 168 15.21 11.98 -0.70
CA VAL A 168 16.50 12.36 -1.29
C VAL A 168 16.30 12.75 -2.74
N CYS A 169 16.52 14.03 -3.03
CA CYS A 169 16.44 14.58 -4.39
C CYS A 169 17.77 14.35 -5.12
N MET A 170 17.76 13.63 -6.24
CA MET A 170 19.00 13.21 -6.92
C MET A 170 19.43 14.11 -8.10
N THR A 171 18.62 15.09 -8.48
CA THR A 171 18.92 16.05 -9.55
C THR A 171 18.49 17.46 -9.16
N ASP A 172 19.06 18.47 -9.80
CA ASP A 172 18.70 19.87 -9.55
C ASP A 172 17.22 20.12 -9.90
N GLU A 173 16.74 19.56 -11.01
CA GLU A 173 15.31 19.58 -11.42
C GLU A 173 14.39 19.04 -10.32
N VAL A 174 14.73 17.89 -9.71
CA VAL A 174 13.93 17.31 -8.63
C VAL A 174 14.00 18.18 -7.37
N ALA A 175 15.17 18.72 -7.04
CA ALA A 175 15.37 19.59 -5.88
C ALA A 175 14.61 20.92 -6.02
N GLU A 176 14.60 21.53 -7.20
CA GLU A 176 13.84 22.76 -7.49
C GLU A 176 12.34 22.51 -7.38
N ALA A 177 11.83 21.42 -7.97
CA ALA A 177 10.43 21.05 -7.86
C ALA A 177 10.04 20.73 -6.40
N ALA A 178 10.95 20.10 -5.63
CA ALA A 178 10.82 19.86 -4.19
C ALA A 178 10.70 21.14 -3.38
N ALA A 179 11.62 22.08 -3.59
CA ALA A 179 11.58 23.37 -2.95
C ALA A 179 10.27 24.11 -3.25
N LYS A 180 9.81 24.08 -4.51
CA LYS A 180 8.53 24.68 -4.89
C LYS A 180 7.34 24.04 -4.17
N THR A 181 7.22 22.71 -4.22
CA THR A 181 6.10 21.98 -3.60
C THR A 181 6.07 22.20 -2.09
N PHE A 182 7.25 22.22 -1.45
CA PHE A 182 7.38 22.48 -0.02
C PHE A 182 6.99 23.94 0.33
N SER A 183 7.39 24.92 -0.49
CA SER A 183 6.97 26.32 -0.32
C SER A 183 5.46 26.47 -0.47
N ASP A 184 4.86 25.88 -1.52
CA ASP A 184 3.41 25.92 -1.75
C ASP A 184 2.65 25.29 -0.57
N TYR A 185 3.16 24.19 -0.01
CA TYR A 185 2.59 23.53 1.18
C TYR A 185 2.63 24.43 2.41
N MET A 186 3.78 25.07 2.67
CA MET A 186 3.96 26.00 3.77
C MET A 186 3.05 27.22 3.66
N GLU A 187 2.97 27.84 2.48
CA GLU A 187 2.09 29.00 2.21
C GLU A 187 0.60 28.67 2.38
N ALA A 188 0.22 27.43 2.09
CA ALA A 188 -1.13 26.93 2.31
C ALA A 188 -1.45 26.63 3.79
N GLY A 189 -0.50 26.78 4.71
CA GLY A 189 -0.67 26.50 6.13
C GLY A 189 -0.35 25.05 6.54
N GLY A 190 0.46 24.36 5.73
CA GLY A 190 1.00 23.04 6.06
C GLY A 190 1.89 23.06 7.32
N ASP A 191 1.86 21.97 8.09
CA ASP A 191 2.70 21.82 9.28
C ASP A 191 4.08 21.28 8.89
N ILE A 192 5.08 22.14 8.99
CA ILE A 192 6.47 21.81 8.69
C ILE A 192 7.31 21.53 9.95
N SER A 193 6.71 21.58 11.14
CA SER A 193 7.44 21.54 12.42
C SER A 193 8.25 20.25 12.64
N LYS A 194 7.87 19.16 11.96
CA LYS A 194 8.53 17.85 12.04
C LYS A 194 9.43 17.55 10.83
N ILE A 195 9.61 18.49 9.91
CA ILE A 195 10.34 18.28 8.66
C ILE A 195 11.68 19.02 8.71
N GLU A 196 12.76 18.25 8.71
CA GLU A 196 14.12 18.74 8.60
C GLU A 196 14.50 18.86 7.12
N VAL A 197 15.03 20.01 6.71
CA VAL A 197 15.38 20.27 5.30
C VAL A 197 16.87 20.56 5.18
N THR A 198 17.54 19.83 4.29
CA THR A 198 18.95 20.03 3.92
C THR A 198 19.03 20.35 2.43
N THR A 199 19.47 21.56 2.08
CA THR A 199 19.61 22.01 0.68
C THR A 199 21.06 22.16 0.22
N ASP A 200 22.03 22.10 1.14
CA ASP A 200 23.45 21.99 0.79
C ASP A 200 23.75 20.58 0.27
N SER A 201 24.28 20.48 -0.95
CA SER A 201 24.49 19.19 -1.61
C SER A 201 25.52 18.31 -0.91
N ASN A 202 26.60 18.88 -0.38
CA ASN A 202 27.61 18.12 0.36
C ASN A 202 27.01 17.52 1.63
N LYS A 203 26.20 18.30 2.36
CA LYS A 203 25.49 17.81 3.54
C LYS A 203 24.39 16.81 3.17
N ALA A 204 23.69 17.00 2.05
CA ALA A 204 22.71 16.06 1.55
C ALA A 204 23.35 14.69 1.25
N GLU A 205 24.53 14.65 0.62
CA GLU A 205 25.28 13.40 0.42
C GLU A 205 25.70 12.77 1.75
N GLU A 206 26.18 13.56 2.71
CA GLU A 206 26.62 13.07 4.03
C GLU A 206 25.46 12.42 4.80
N VAL A 207 24.31 13.10 4.87
CA VAL A 207 23.13 12.65 5.63
C VAL A 207 22.47 11.45 4.97
N SER A 208 22.30 11.48 3.65
CA SER A 208 21.66 10.40 2.90
C SER A 208 22.59 9.20 2.66
N ARG A 209 23.90 9.44 2.64
CA ARG A 209 24.95 8.50 2.17
C ARG A 209 24.75 8.10 0.70
N LEU A 210 24.09 8.94 -0.09
CA LEU A 210 23.88 8.76 -1.53
C LEU A 210 24.71 9.80 -2.29
N LYS A 211 25.54 9.30 -3.21
CA LYS A 211 26.32 10.14 -4.12
C LYS A 211 25.43 10.89 -5.09
N GLY A 212 25.71 12.17 -5.28
CA GLY A 212 24.96 13.07 -6.15
C GLY A 212 23.69 13.64 -5.54
N ALA A 213 23.40 13.40 -4.26
CA ALA A 213 22.25 14.00 -3.59
C ALA A 213 22.30 15.54 -3.65
N ARG A 214 21.15 16.17 -3.90
CA ARG A 214 21.00 17.63 -4.04
C ARG A 214 20.29 18.26 -2.86
N ALA A 215 19.25 17.60 -2.36
CA ALA A 215 18.51 18.03 -1.19
C ALA A 215 17.92 16.81 -0.46
N VAL A 216 17.69 16.96 0.84
CA VAL A 216 17.05 15.95 1.69
C VAL A 216 15.96 16.59 2.54
N TYR A 217 14.79 15.95 2.57
CA TYR A 217 13.70 16.26 3.50
C TYR A 217 13.53 15.06 4.43
N ALA A 218 13.58 15.28 5.74
CA ALA A 218 13.58 14.21 6.72
C ALA A 218 12.52 14.40 7.80
N TRP A 219 11.83 13.32 8.16
CA TRP A 219 10.84 13.28 9.24
C TRP A 219 10.73 11.86 9.78
N ASP A 220 9.97 11.67 10.85
CA ASP A 220 9.82 10.37 11.48
C ASP A 220 8.86 9.47 10.67
N ALA A 221 9.26 8.22 10.47
CA ALA A 221 8.48 7.18 9.81
C ALA A 221 8.79 5.82 10.45
N SER A 222 8.21 4.76 9.88
CA SER A 222 8.42 3.41 10.35
C SER A 222 8.64 2.40 9.24
N THR A 223 9.31 1.31 9.61
CA THR A 223 9.30 0.06 8.84
C THR A 223 8.80 -1.05 9.76
N LEU A 224 8.14 -2.05 9.18
CA LEU A 224 7.62 -3.19 9.92
C LEU A 224 7.39 -4.39 9.01
N HIS A 225 7.13 -5.54 9.62
CA HIS A 225 6.70 -6.77 8.98
C HIS A 225 5.16 -6.80 8.90
N PRO A 226 4.55 -6.44 7.75
CA PRO A 226 3.12 -6.16 7.67
C PRO A 226 2.25 -7.39 7.92
N TRP A 227 2.71 -8.57 7.49
CA TRP A 227 1.99 -9.82 7.76
C TRP A 227 1.89 -10.13 9.26
N LYS A 228 2.96 -9.92 10.05
CA LYS A 228 2.95 -10.17 11.49
C LYS A 228 2.02 -9.21 12.23
N LEU A 229 1.95 -7.95 11.80
CA LEU A 229 0.99 -6.98 12.30
C LEU A 229 -0.45 -7.42 12.04
N VAL A 230 -0.75 -7.85 10.81
CA VAL A 230 -2.09 -8.37 10.47
C VAL A 230 -2.41 -9.64 11.22
N ALA A 231 -1.48 -10.58 11.34
CA ALA A 231 -1.68 -11.81 12.10
C ALA A 231 -2.01 -11.51 13.57
N HIS A 232 -1.36 -10.52 14.17
CA HIS A 232 -1.68 -10.08 15.54
C HIS A 232 -3.08 -9.45 15.66
N ILE A 233 -3.47 -8.59 14.70
CA ILE A 233 -4.82 -8.00 14.63
C ILE A 233 -5.88 -9.11 14.47
N VAL A 234 -5.64 -10.06 13.56
CA VAL A 234 -6.54 -11.18 13.29
C VAL A 234 -6.66 -12.08 14.51
N GLN A 235 -5.57 -12.39 15.21
CA GLN A 235 -5.63 -13.19 16.42
C GLN A 235 -6.52 -12.53 17.48
N GLN A 236 -6.38 -11.22 17.71
CA GLN A 236 -7.27 -10.50 18.62
C GLN A 236 -8.73 -10.55 18.15
N ALA A 237 -8.98 -10.44 16.85
CA ALA A 237 -10.34 -10.55 16.32
C ALA A 237 -10.92 -11.97 16.47
N LEU A 238 -10.11 -13.02 16.28
CA LEU A 238 -10.49 -14.42 16.52
C LEU A 238 -10.86 -14.65 17.99
N ASP A 239 -10.10 -14.07 18.92
CA ASP A 239 -10.38 -14.14 20.36
C ASP A 239 -11.71 -13.46 20.74
N LEU A 240 -12.20 -12.54 19.88
CA LEU A 240 -13.50 -11.87 20.00
C LEU A 240 -14.62 -12.54 19.17
N GLY A 241 -14.36 -13.69 18.55
CA GLY A 241 -15.37 -14.46 17.81
C GLY A 241 -15.43 -14.21 16.29
N LEU A 242 -14.40 -13.59 15.69
CA LEU A 242 -14.25 -13.58 14.24
C LEU A 242 -14.24 -15.01 13.68
N SER A 243 -14.92 -15.22 12.55
CA SER A 243 -14.71 -16.41 11.70
C SER A 243 -13.86 -16.03 10.49
N LEU A 244 -12.64 -16.57 10.40
CA LEU A 244 -11.74 -16.40 9.26
C LEU A 244 -11.79 -17.64 8.37
N GLN A 245 -11.94 -17.42 7.07
CA GLN A 245 -11.99 -18.47 6.05
C GLN A 245 -11.00 -18.15 4.93
N THR A 246 -9.78 -18.69 5.05
CA THR A 246 -8.79 -18.67 3.96
C THR A 246 -9.13 -19.68 2.86
N TRP A 247 -8.56 -19.51 1.67
CA TRP A 247 -8.84 -20.33 0.49
C TRP A 247 -10.33 -20.42 0.20
N THR A 248 -11.00 -19.27 0.19
CA THR A 248 -12.43 -19.11 0.01
C THR A 248 -12.70 -17.90 -0.89
N PRO A 249 -12.38 -17.98 -2.19
CA PRO A 249 -12.58 -16.88 -3.12
C PRO A 249 -14.09 -16.58 -3.26
N VAL A 250 -14.46 -15.31 -3.07
CA VAL A 250 -15.79 -14.83 -3.40
C VAL A 250 -15.88 -14.63 -4.91
N THR A 251 -16.84 -15.29 -5.53
CA THR A 251 -16.99 -15.30 -7.00
C THR A 251 -18.10 -14.38 -7.49
N SER A 252 -19.13 -14.11 -6.67
CA SER A 252 -20.21 -13.18 -7.01
C SER A 252 -21.04 -12.78 -5.79
N ILE A 253 -21.74 -11.65 -5.92
CA ILE A 253 -22.67 -11.14 -4.92
C ILE A 253 -23.93 -10.60 -5.63
N PRO A 254 -24.83 -11.48 -6.11
CA PRO A 254 -26.05 -11.07 -6.79
C PRO A 254 -26.94 -10.23 -5.87
N SER A 255 -27.67 -9.29 -6.49
CA SER A 255 -28.64 -8.45 -5.80
C SER A 255 -29.81 -9.28 -5.28
N SER A 256 -30.22 -9.02 -4.04
CA SER A 256 -31.52 -9.45 -3.53
C SER A 256 -32.20 -8.28 -2.81
N ALA A 257 -33.53 -8.26 -2.82
CA ALA A 257 -34.32 -7.10 -2.43
C ALA A 257 -34.07 -6.58 -0.99
N HIS A 258 -33.57 -7.43 -0.07
CA HIS A 258 -33.38 -7.07 1.34
C HIS A 258 -32.10 -7.64 1.99
N GLN A 259 -31.34 -8.48 1.27
CA GLN A 259 -30.11 -9.13 1.76
C GLN A 259 -29.14 -9.40 0.59
N TRP A 260 -27.90 -9.77 0.87
CA TRP A 260 -26.91 -10.17 -0.11
C TRP A 260 -26.57 -11.64 0.07
N THR A 261 -26.36 -12.34 -1.05
CA THR A 261 -25.81 -13.71 -1.03
C THR A 261 -24.38 -13.65 -1.53
N VAL A 262 -23.42 -13.98 -0.67
CA VAL A 262 -22.00 -14.02 -1.01
C VAL A 262 -21.66 -15.44 -1.47
N HIS A 263 -21.39 -15.61 -2.76
CA HIS A 263 -21.11 -16.93 -3.35
C HIS A 263 -19.61 -17.26 -3.36
N THR A 264 -19.31 -18.52 -3.04
CA THR A 264 -17.99 -19.15 -3.09
C THR A 264 -18.15 -20.59 -3.59
N ASP A 265 -17.05 -21.26 -3.91
CA ASP A 265 -17.03 -22.70 -4.23
C ASP A 265 -17.30 -23.60 -3.00
N ARG A 266 -17.04 -23.09 -1.79
CA ARG A 266 -17.26 -23.76 -0.50
C ARG A 266 -18.68 -23.55 0.08
N GLY A 267 -19.58 -22.91 -0.66
CA GLY A 267 -20.93 -22.58 -0.21
C GLY A 267 -21.21 -21.08 -0.29
N SER A 268 -22.36 -20.67 0.24
CA SER A 268 -22.82 -19.28 0.19
C SER A 268 -23.21 -18.78 1.57
N ILE A 269 -23.01 -17.49 1.82
CA ILE A 269 -23.36 -16.82 3.07
C ILE A 269 -24.39 -15.74 2.76
N ILE A 270 -25.53 -15.78 3.45
CA ILE A 270 -26.52 -14.70 3.41
C ILE A 270 -26.15 -13.65 4.45
N THR A 271 -26.17 -12.38 4.06
CA THR A 271 -25.85 -11.28 4.97
C THR A 271 -26.59 -10.00 4.60
N GLY A 272 -26.87 -9.16 5.60
CA GLY A 272 -27.30 -7.78 5.35
C GLY A 272 -26.14 -6.85 5.03
N ARG A 273 -24.90 -7.25 5.34
CA ARG A 273 -23.74 -6.35 5.31
C ARG A 273 -22.50 -6.97 4.67
N VAL A 274 -22.03 -6.38 3.57
CA VAL A 274 -20.82 -6.79 2.84
C VAL A 274 -19.78 -5.68 2.86
N VAL A 275 -18.55 -5.98 3.27
CA VAL A 275 -17.44 -5.01 3.27
C VAL A 275 -16.35 -5.47 2.32
N HIS A 276 -16.13 -4.70 1.24
CA HIS A 276 -15.11 -4.96 0.24
C HIS A 276 -13.78 -4.33 0.63
N THR A 277 -12.78 -5.17 0.91
CA THR A 277 -11.41 -4.75 1.22
C THR A 277 -10.38 -5.38 0.28
N THR A 278 -10.82 -5.63 -0.95
CA THR A 278 -10.11 -6.34 -2.01
C THR A 278 -9.11 -5.46 -2.79
N ASN A 279 -9.00 -4.18 -2.43
CA ASN A 279 -8.04 -3.21 -2.98
C ASN A 279 -8.01 -3.17 -4.51
N ALA A 280 -6.99 -3.76 -5.15
CA ALA A 280 -6.81 -3.79 -6.60
C ALA A 280 -7.90 -4.61 -7.31
N TYR A 281 -8.44 -5.62 -6.62
CA TYR A 281 -9.38 -6.59 -7.18
C TYR A 281 -10.84 -6.14 -7.03
N ALA A 282 -11.08 -4.91 -6.56
CA ALA A 282 -12.43 -4.39 -6.30
C ALA A 282 -13.36 -4.49 -7.51
N GLY A 283 -12.84 -4.17 -8.71
CA GLY A 283 -13.61 -4.21 -9.96
C GLY A 283 -14.22 -5.57 -10.31
N PHE A 284 -13.67 -6.67 -9.76
CA PHE A 284 -14.19 -8.01 -10.03
C PHE A 284 -15.58 -8.23 -9.40
N LEU A 285 -15.78 -7.73 -8.18
CA LEU A 285 -17.05 -7.84 -7.44
C LEU A 285 -17.92 -6.59 -7.55
N LEU A 286 -17.31 -5.44 -7.86
CA LEU A 286 -17.94 -4.13 -7.99
C LEU A 286 -17.64 -3.56 -9.40
N PRO A 287 -18.40 -3.94 -10.44
CA PRO A 287 -18.16 -3.47 -11.81
C PRO A 287 -18.16 -1.95 -11.95
N GLU A 288 -18.86 -1.22 -11.09
CA GLU A 288 -18.83 0.25 -11.04
C GLU A 288 -17.46 0.84 -10.72
N MET A 289 -16.56 0.04 -10.15
CA MET A 289 -15.17 0.40 -9.86
C MET A 289 -14.22 0.12 -11.04
N GLU A 290 -14.70 -0.49 -12.12
CA GLU A 290 -13.90 -0.66 -13.34
C GLU A 290 -13.52 0.72 -13.91
N GLY A 291 -12.23 0.90 -14.21
CA GLY A 291 -11.66 2.21 -14.59
C GLY A 291 -11.40 3.15 -13.42
N ALA A 292 -12.25 3.14 -12.38
CA ALA A 292 -12.03 3.93 -11.17
C ALA A 292 -10.89 3.39 -10.29
N ILE A 293 -10.73 2.06 -10.22
CA ILE A 293 -9.57 1.39 -9.62
C ILE A 293 -8.93 0.47 -10.65
N ARG A 294 -7.62 0.64 -10.88
CA ARG A 294 -6.82 -0.18 -11.78
C ARG A 294 -5.81 -1.03 -10.99
N PRO A 295 -5.81 -2.37 -11.15
CA PRO A 295 -4.71 -3.20 -10.68
C PRO A 295 -3.42 -2.82 -11.40
N THR A 296 -2.34 -2.60 -10.64
CA THR A 296 -1.04 -2.21 -11.18
C THR A 296 0.08 -3.03 -10.52
N PRO A 297 0.75 -3.93 -11.27
CA PRO A 297 1.89 -4.68 -10.76
C PRO A 297 3.07 -3.78 -10.37
N HIS A 298 3.72 -4.09 -9.26
CA HIS A 298 4.96 -3.48 -8.78
C HIS A 298 5.90 -4.56 -8.27
N MET A 299 7.21 -4.29 -8.34
CA MET A 299 8.24 -5.19 -7.83
C MET A 299 8.81 -4.67 -6.51
N CYS A 300 9.26 -5.61 -5.68
CA CYS A 300 10.10 -5.34 -4.52
C CYS A 300 11.33 -6.25 -4.56
N ASP A 301 12.48 -5.75 -4.11
CA ASP A 301 13.75 -6.49 -4.11
C ASP A 301 14.29 -6.59 -2.68
N LYS A 302 14.80 -7.76 -2.32
CA LYS A 302 15.58 -7.98 -1.10
C LYS A 302 17.07 -7.95 -1.43
N VAL A 303 17.79 -7.08 -0.74
CA VAL A 303 19.24 -6.96 -0.85
C VAL A 303 19.89 -7.18 0.50
N ILE A 304 20.93 -8.02 0.52
CA ILE A 304 21.86 -8.11 1.64
C ILE A 304 22.95 -7.08 1.42
N PRO A 305 23.09 -6.07 2.30
CA PRO A 305 24.08 -5.02 2.10
C PRO A 305 25.52 -5.57 2.20
N PRO A 306 26.51 -4.88 1.59
CA PRO A 306 27.92 -5.26 1.69
C PRO A 306 28.46 -5.08 3.11
N THR A 307 29.67 -5.59 3.37
CA THR A 307 30.34 -5.40 4.67
C THR A 307 30.52 -3.92 5.03
N SER A 308 30.67 -3.01 4.06
CA SER A 308 30.75 -1.55 4.29
C SER A 308 29.47 -0.94 4.87
N TYR A 309 28.34 -1.65 4.79
CA TYR A 309 27.02 -1.27 5.32
C TYR A 309 26.51 -2.30 6.36
N SER A 310 27.42 -2.90 7.14
CA SER A 310 27.09 -3.86 8.20
C SER A 310 27.34 -3.30 9.61
N GLY A 311 26.70 -3.91 10.63
CA GLY A 311 26.84 -3.50 12.03
C GLY A 311 26.46 -2.03 12.26
N THR A 312 27.33 -1.29 12.95
CA THR A 312 27.15 0.15 13.22
C THR A 312 27.20 1.04 11.97
N LYS A 313 27.61 0.48 10.81
CA LYS A 313 27.63 1.18 9.51
C LYS A 313 26.41 0.86 8.65
N SER A 314 25.46 0.07 9.14
CA SER A 314 24.20 -0.22 8.43
C SER A 314 23.41 1.06 8.14
N LEU A 315 22.51 1.00 7.15
CA LEU A 315 21.59 2.11 6.89
C LEU A 315 20.72 2.34 8.13
N GLN A 316 20.74 3.55 8.67
CA GLN A 316 20.01 3.90 9.91
C GLN A 316 18.64 4.54 9.63
N ASN A 317 18.28 4.72 8.35
CA ASN A 317 17.08 5.43 7.92
C ASN A 317 16.28 4.58 6.92
N SER A 318 15.03 4.96 6.68
CA SER A 318 14.32 4.59 5.44
C SER A 318 14.43 5.73 4.42
N TYR A 319 14.11 5.46 3.16
CA TYR A 319 14.33 6.43 2.09
C TYR A 319 13.19 6.43 1.07
N ALA A 320 12.91 7.60 0.51
CA ALA A 320 12.50 7.72 -0.88
C ALA A 320 13.63 8.40 -1.68
N VAL A 321 14.23 7.69 -2.63
CA VAL A 321 15.28 8.24 -3.50
C VAL A 321 14.65 8.64 -4.82
N ILE A 322 14.66 9.92 -5.14
CA ILE A 322 13.80 10.53 -6.16
C ILE A 322 14.63 10.99 -7.35
N TYR A 323 14.26 10.47 -8.53
CA TYR A 323 14.77 10.85 -9.84
C TYR A 323 13.64 11.40 -10.72
N PRO A 324 13.92 12.13 -11.80
CA PRO A 324 12.88 12.58 -12.74
C PRO A 324 12.04 11.42 -13.31
N THR A 325 12.61 10.22 -13.38
CA THR A 325 12.00 9.05 -14.02
C THR A 325 11.36 8.05 -13.04
N GLY A 326 11.37 8.34 -11.73
CA GLY A 326 10.79 7.45 -10.73
C GLY A 326 11.41 7.62 -9.35
N LEU A 327 11.00 6.75 -8.42
CA LEU A 327 11.53 6.74 -7.06
C LEU A 327 11.75 5.32 -6.53
N TYR A 328 12.78 5.17 -5.72
CA TYR A 328 12.98 3.96 -4.91
C TYR A 328 12.45 4.20 -3.50
N SER A 329 11.66 3.27 -2.97
CA SER A 329 11.37 3.17 -1.53
C SER A 329 12.35 2.17 -0.92
N ILE A 330 13.16 2.61 0.05
CA ILE A 330 14.25 1.79 0.63
C ILE A 330 14.00 1.62 2.12
N ASN A 331 13.94 0.37 2.56
CA ASN A 331 13.49 -0.02 3.89
C ASN A 331 14.51 -0.96 4.52
N ALA A 332 15.40 -0.40 5.34
CA ALA A 332 16.33 -1.20 6.12
C ALA A 332 15.59 -1.90 7.27
N ARG A 333 15.79 -3.23 7.40
CA ARG A 333 15.19 -4.04 8.46
C ARG A 333 16.05 -4.01 9.74
N LEU A 334 16.17 -2.81 10.32
CA LEU A 334 17.08 -2.50 11.43
C LEU A 334 16.81 -3.30 12.71
N ASN A 335 15.54 -3.56 13.02
CA ASN A 335 15.14 -4.35 14.19
C ASN A 335 14.98 -5.85 13.87
N ALA A 336 15.56 -6.34 12.77
CA ALA A 336 15.49 -7.73 12.37
C ALA A 336 16.80 -8.23 11.74
N ASP A 337 16.77 -8.69 10.49
CA ASP A 337 17.88 -9.36 9.81
C ASP A 337 18.86 -8.40 9.11
N GLY A 338 18.61 -7.09 9.15
CA GLY A 338 19.44 -6.07 8.52
C GLY A 338 19.38 -6.06 6.99
N ALA A 339 18.52 -6.89 6.37
CA ALA A 339 18.28 -6.85 4.94
C ALA A 339 17.64 -5.51 4.53
N VAL A 340 17.93 -5.05 3.32
CA VAL A 340 17.39 -3.81 2.78
C VAL A 340 16.37 -4.16 1.71
N LEU A 341 15.14 -3.67 1.88
CA LEU A 341 14.06 -3.90 0.91
C LEU A 341 13.85 -2.68 0.05
N PHE A 342 13.86 -2.90 -1.25
CA PHE A 342 13.55 -1.90 -2.25
C PHE A 342 12.14 -2.13 -2.77
N GLY A 343 11.44 -1.04 -3.06
CA GLY A 343 10.16 -1.03 -3.76
C GLY A 343 9.92 0.35 -4.36
N GLY A 344 8.65 0.74 -4.47
CA GLY A 344 8.26 1.98 -5.14
C GLY A 344 8.23 1.84 -6.66
N SER A 345 8.18 2.97 -7.35
CA SER A 345 8.20 3.04 -8.81
C SER A 345 9.62 3.32 -9.27
N ALA A 346 10.54 2.38 -9.02
CA ALA A 346 11.96 2.56 -9.33
C ALA A 346 12.14 2.99 -10.81
N PRO A 347 13.19 3.74 -11.16
CA PRO A 347 13.66 3.81 -12.54
C PRO A 347 13.60 2.42 -13.20
N ASN A 348 13.08 2.35 -14.42
CA ASN A 348 12.71 1.12 -15.15
C ASN A 348 11.41 0.40 -14.73
N GLN A 349 10.65 0.88 -13.75
CA GLN A 349 9.27 0.41 -13.50
C GLN A 349 8.41 0.49 -14.77
N GLN A 350 8.66 1.47 -15.64
CA GLN A 350 7.99 1.56 -16.94
C GLN A 350 8.18 0.29 -17.79
N ARG A 351 9.33 -0.40 -17.71
CA ARG A 351 9.55 -1.67 -18.43
C ARG A 351 8.63 -2.79 -17.94
N LEU A 352 8.31 -2.81 -16.64
CA LEU A 352 7.30 -3.74 -16.11
C LEU A 352 5.93 -3.39 -16.66
N LEU A 353 5.58 -2.10 -16.74
CA LEU A 353 4.30 -1.66 -17.27
C LEU A 353 4.16 -1.95 -18.77
N ASP A 354 5.24 -1.80 -19.54
CA ASP A 354 5.28 -2.18 -20.95
C ASP A 354 5.09 -3.69 -21.10
N TYR A 355 5.78 -4.51 -20.28
CA TYR A 355 5.56 -5.96 -20.21
C TYR A 355 4.10 -6.31 -19.87
N VAL A 356 3.48 -5.62 -18.93
CA VAL A 356 2.06 -5.83 -18.59
C VAL A 356 1.16 -5.45 -19.76
N ALA A 357 1.45 -4.34 -20.45
CA ALA A 357 0.63 -3.83 -21.55
C ALA A 357 0.59 -4.76 -22.78
N GLU A 358 1.65 -5.55 -23.01
CA GLU A 358 1.69 -6.55 -24.09
C GLU A 358 0.62 -7.65 -23.96
N ASP A 359 0.20 -7.97 -22.73
CA ASP A 359 -0.89 -8.91 -22.46
C ASP A 359 -1.66 -8.49 -21.21
N LEU A 360 -2.33 -7.35 -21.33
CA LEU A 360 -3.01 -6.69 -20.21
C LEU A 360 -3.99 -7.63 -19.51
N LYS A 361 -4.70 -8.47 -20.27
CA LYS A 361 -5.70 -9.40 -19.73
C LYS A 361 -5.09 -10.37 -18.71
N ASN A 362 -3.93 -10.93 -19.02
CA ASN A 362 -3.33 -11.96 -18.18
C ASN A 362 -2.30 -11.39 -17.19
N ARG A 363 -1.65 -10.27 -17.51
CA ARG A 363 -0.52 -9.72 -16.73
C ARG A 363 -0.91 -8.64 -15.73
N GLN A 364 -2.10 -8.06 -15.83
CA GLN A 364 -2.49 -6.92 -14.98
C GLN A 364 -2.64 -7.28 -13.50
N THR A 365 -3.07 -8.51 -13.21
CA THR A 365 -3.21 -9.06 -11.86
C THR A 365 -2.24 -10.21 -11.59
N ASP A 366 -1.24 -10.38 -12.46
CA ASP A 366 -0.22 -11.42 -12.35
C ASP A 366 0.77 -11.07 -11.25
N ASP A 367 0.66 -11.76 -10.11
CA ASP A 367 1.59 -11.67 -9.00
C ASP A 367 2.50 -12.91 -8.88
N SER A 368 2.76 -13.60 -10.01
CA SER A 368 3.71 -14.71 -10.11
C SER A 368 5.17 -14.29 -10.37
N LEU A 369 5.39 -13.04 -10.79
CA LEU A 369 6.71 -12.58 -11.22
C LEU A 369 7.72 -12.56 -10.06
N THR A 370 8.90 -13.10 -10.34
CA THR A 370 10.08 -13.03 -9.49
C THR A 370 11.28 -12.60 -10.32
N ASN A 371 12.24 -11.92 -9.70
CA ASN A 371 13.51 -11.55 -10.32
C ASN A 371 13.35 -10.87 -11.69
N PHE A 372 12.37 -9.95 -11.80
CA PHE A 372 12.12 -9.21 -13.04
C PHE A 372 13.29 -8.26 -13.31
N GLU A 373 14.21 -8.73 -14.14
CA GLU A 373 15.55 -8.18 -14.33
C GLU A 373 15.59 -6.66 -14.61
N PRO A 374 14.69 -6.05 -15.42
CA PRO A 374 14.73 -4.61 -15.64
C PRO A 374 14.61 -3.75 -14.37
N VAL A 375 13.80 -4.19 -13.39
CA VAL A 375 13.65 -3.50 -12.11
C VAL A 375 14.79 -3.85 -11.17
N THR A 376 15.17 -5.13 -11.09
CA THR A 376 16.28 -5.57 -10.25
C THR A 376 17.60 -4.92 -10.67
N GLU A 377 17.89 -4.75 -11.97
CA GLU A 377 19.10 -4.05 -12.43
C GLU A 377 19.11 -2.57 -12.03
N ALA A 378 17.95 -1.90 -11.98
CA ALA A 378 17.88 -0.53 -11.48
C ALA A 378 18.24 -0.44 -9.99
N VAL A 379 17.86 -1.45 -9.20
CA VAL A 379 18.27 -1.57 -7.78
C VAL A 379 19.76 -1.87 -7.66
N ARG A 380 20.32 -2.71 -8.55
CA ARG A 380 21.78 -2.95 -8.59
C ARG A 380 22.55 -1.69 -8.91
N LYS A 381 22.12 -0.95 -9.93
CA LYS A 381 22.71 0.33 -10.32
C LYS A 381 22.71 1.34 -9.18
N LEU A 382 21.60 1.50 -8.46
CA LEU A 382 21.54 2.40 -7.31
C LEU A 382 22.50 1.97 -6.18
N GLY A 383 22.60 0.67 -5.91
CA GLY A 383 23.58 0.15 -4.96
C GLY A 383 25.03 0.50 -5.35
N ARG A 384 25.40 0.28 -6.61
CA ARG A 384 26.77 0.54 -7.12
C ARG A 384 27.10 2.02 -7.21
N GLU A 385 26.24 2.82 -7.83
CA GLU A 385 26.54 4.22 -8.17
C GLU A 385 26.07 5.21 -7.10
N GLY A 386 24.96 4.90 -6.42
CA GLY A 386 24.40 5.77 -5.39
C GLY A 386 25.04 5.52 -4.02
N PHE A 387 24.99 4.28 -3.54
CA PHE A 387 25.53 3.92 -2.23
C PHE A 387 26.98 3.41 -2.26
N GLU A 388 27.61 3.31 -3.44
CA GLU A 388 28.98 2.80 -3.59
C GLU A 388 29.18 1.42 -2.91
N TRP A 389 28.21 0.51 -3.09
CA TRP A 389 28.22 -0.82 -2.47
C TRP A 389 29.20 -1.81 -3.07
N ASP A 390 29.85 -1.46 -4.18
CA ASP A 390 30.89 -2.30 -4.76
C ASP A 390 32.10 -2.38 -3.85
N LEU A 391 32.58 -3.60 -3.60
CA LEU A 391 33.76 -3.83 -2.80
C LEU A 391 35.00 -3.44 -3.61
N PRO A 392 35.84 -2.49 -3.16
CA PRO A 392 37.05 -2.13 -3.87
C PRO A 392 37.98 -3.33 -4.03
N LYS A 393 38.69 -3.40 -5.17
CA LYS A 393 39.63 -4.49 -5.45
C LYS A 393 40.67 -4.60 -4.33
N GLY A 394 40.78 -5.79 -3.73
CA GLY A 394 41.72 -6.07 -2.63
C GLY A 394 41.21 -5.71 -1.24
N ALA A 395 40.02 -5.13 -1.11
CA ALA A 395 39.39 -4.92 0.20
C ALA A 395 38.88 -6.25 0.79
N LYS A 396 38.89 -6.35 2.12
CA LYS A 396 38.32 -7.50 2.85
C LYS A 396 36.81 -7.29 3.04
N GLY A 397 36.04 -8.37 2.94
CA GLY A 397 34.60 -8.37 3.23
C GLY A 397 33.78 -8.99 2.11
N THR A 398 32.46 -8.89 2.26
CA THR A 398 31.44 -9.32 1.31
C THR A 398 30.92 -8.16 0.48
N THR A 399 30.58 -8.42 -0.78
CA THR A 399 29.82 -7.52 -1.66
C THR A 399 28.34 -7.56 -1.32
N ALA A 400 27.57 -6.59 -1.83
CA ALA A 400 26.11 -6.67 -1.80
C ALA A 400 25.63 -7.93 -2.53
N ARG A 401 24.54 -8.54 -2.03
CA ARG A 401 23.88 -9.67 -2.68
C ARG A 401 22.42 -9.32 -2.93
N TYR A 402 22.00 -9.44 -4.19
CA TYR A 402 20.63 -9.17 -4.64
C TYR A 402 19.90 -10.50 -4.69
N ASP A 403 19.21 -10.84 -3.60
CA ASP A 403 18.81 -12.23 -3.31
C ASP A 403 17.58 -12.65 -4.10
N TYR A 404 16.54 -11.80 -4.04
CA TYR A 404 15.22 -12.18 -4.49
C TYR A 404 14.34 -10.95 -4.68
N SER A 405 13.61 -10.90 -5.79
CA SER A 405 12.55 -9.92 -5.99
C SER A 405 11.21 -10.60 -6.28
N TRP A 406 10.13 -9.93 -5.91
CA TRP A 406 8.77 -10.44 -6.03
C TRP A 406 7.80 -9.35 -6.47
N SER A 407 6.75 -9.77 -7.17
CA SER A 407 5.65 -8.88 -7.53
C SER A 407 4.56 -8.77 -6.47
N GLY A 408 3.89 -7.63 -6.46
CA GLY A 408 2.60 -7.42 -5.82
C GLY A 408 1.72 -6.48 -6.64
N ILE A 409 0.41 -6.53 -6.41
CA ILE A 409 -0.56 -5.72 -7.14
C ILE A 409 -1.09 -4.61 -6.24
N ILE A 410 -0.93 -3.36 -6.67
CA ILE A 410 -1.55 -2.21 -6.00
C ILE A 410 -2.83 -1.80 -6.73
N GLY A 411 -3.84 -1.35 -5.98
CA GLY A 411 -5.02 -0.70 -6.55
C GLY A 411 -4.74 0.78 -6.70
N ARG A 412 -4.58 1.25 -7.94
CA ARG A 412 -4.48 2.68 -8.25
C ARG A 412 -5.85 3.24 -8.53
N SER A 413 -6.28 4.25 -7.77
CA SER A 413 -7.50 4.97 -8.10
C SER A 413 -7.24 6.01 -9.20
N ALA A 414 -8.27 6.34 -9.97
CA ALA A 414 -8.18 7.34 -11.04
C ALA A 414 -7.88 8.77 -10.51
N ASP A 415 -8.08 9.00 -9.21
CA ASP A 415 -7.95 10.30 -8.55
C ASP A 415 -6.99 10.31 -7.34
N ASP A 416 -6.10 9.32 -7.26
CA ASP A 416 -4.95 9.27 -6.35
C ASP A 416 -5.27 9.17 -4.85
N VAL A 417 -6.56 9.04 -4.51
CA VAL A 417 -7.08 8.87 -3.14
C VAL A 417 -8.00 7.64 -3.05
N PRO A 418 -8.09 6.95 -1.90
CA PRO A 418 -8.89 5.73 -1.77
C PRO A 418 -10.38 5.99 -1.95
N PHE A 419 -11.13 4.90 -2.16
CA PHE A 419 -12.59 4.88 -2.07
C PHE A 419 -12.99 4.21 -0.76
N ILE A 420 -13.65 4.97 0.11
CA ILE A 420 -14.08 4.52 1.44
C ILE A 420 -15.54 4.91 1.62
N GLY A 421 -16.36 4.00 2.17
CA GLY A 421 -17.76 4.30 2.52
C GLY A 421 -18.76 3.32 1.92
N ALA A 422 -20.04 3.71 1.92
CA ALA A 422 -21.13 2.92 1.38
C ALA A 422 -21.11 2.92 -0.15
N VAL A 423 -21.22 1.74 -0.77
CA VAL A 423 -21.19 1.62 -2.23
C VAL A 423 -22.49 2.17 -2.82
N PRO A 424 -22.44 3.14 -3.75
CA PRO A 424 -23.64 3.73 -4.36
C PRO A 424 -24.55 2.66 -4.98
N ASP A 425 -25.87 2.83 -4.81
CA ASP A 425 -26.90 1.94 -5.35
C ASP A 425 -26.82 0.46 -4.86
N LYS A 426 -26.03 0.19 -3.80
CA LYS A 426 -25.90 -1.13 -3.15
C LYS A 426 -26.06 -1.03 -1.64
N PRO A 427 -27.30 -0.88 -1.12
CA PRO A 427 -27.55 -0.73 0.31
C PRO A 427 -26.98 -1.92 1.10
N GLY A 428 -26.25 -1.65 2.17
CA GLY A 428 -25.59 -2.71 2.95
C GLY A 428 -24.28 -3.21 2.33
N GLN A 429 -23.73 -2.55 1.30
CA GLN A 429 -22.36 -2.79 0.86
C GLN A 429 -21.47 -1.59 1.16
N TRP A 430 -20.27 -1.85 1.64
CA TRP A 430 -19.25 -0.85 1.95
C TRP A 430 -17.91 -1.24 1.33
N MET A 431 -17.00 -0.29 1.19
CA MET A 431 -15.66 -0.58 0.71
C MET A 431 -14.56 0.26 1.36
N SER A 432 -13.34 -0.27 1.33
CA SER A 432 -12.07 0.46 1.50
C SER A 432 -11.05 -0.11 0.53
N CYS A 433 -10.93 0.51 -0.65
CA CYS A 433 -10.09 0.02 -1.75
C CYS A 433 -9.35 1.16 -2.47
N GLY A 434 -8.40 0.80 -3.34
CA GLY A 434 -7.70 1.77 -4.19
C GLY A 434 -6.71 2.66 -3.44
N HIS A 435 -5.91 2.09 -2.54
CA HIS A 435 -5.03 2.86 -1.65
C HIS A 435 -3.77 3.45 -2.32
N ASN A 436 -3.57 3.28 -3.64
CA ASN A 436 -2.48 3.91 -4.42
C ASN A 436 -1.06 3.67 -3.89
N GLY A 437 -0.81 2.52 -3.24
CA GLY A 437 0.50 2.23 -2.62
C GLY A 437 0.71 2.89 -1.24
N HIS A 438 -0.25 3.67 -0.75
CA HIS A 438 -0.24 4.36 0.55
C HIS A 438 -1.05 3.62 1.63
N GLY A 439 -1.41 2.35 1.42
CA GLY A 439 -2.29 1.63 2.34
C GLY A 439 -1.77 1.59 3.79
N MET A 440 -0.47 1.38 3.98
CA MET A 440 0.13 1.40 5.32
C MET A 440 0.04 2.78 6.01
N ALA A 441 -0.09 3.86 5.25
CA ALA A 441 -0.21 5.23 5.74
C ALA A 441 -1.65 5.77 5.76
N ARG A 442 -2.67 4.99 5.32
CA ARG A 442 -4.07 5.44 5.29
C ARG A 442 -5.04 4.53 6.04
N ILE A 443 -4.71 3.25 6.20
CA ILE A 443 -5.69 2.24 6.63
C ILE A 443 -5.98 2.29 8.13
N PHE A 444 -5.00 2.68 8.96
CA PHE A 444 -5.16 2.67 10.42
C PHE A 444 -6.19 3.69 10.94
N THR A 445 -6.52 4.75 10.18
CA THR A 445 -7.70 5.58 10.44
C THR A 445 -8.91 5.15 9.60
N ALA A 446 -8.69 4.73 8.35
CA ALA A 446 -9.78 4.39 7.43
C ALA A 446 -10.61 3.18 7.86
N ALA A 447 -9.98 2.12 8.36
CA ALA A 447 -10.71 0.90 8.72
C ALA A 447 -11.59 1.07 9.97
N PRO A 448 -11.14 1.70 11.07
CA PRO A 448 -12.01 2.02 12.21
C PRO A 448 -13.14 2.98 11.82
N ALA A 449 -12.87 3.97 10.97
CA ALA A 449 -13.89 4.86 10.44
C ALA A 449 -14.95 4.11 9.60
N LEU A 450 -14.51 3.18 8.74
CA LEU A 450 -15.41 2.33 7.98
C LEU A 450 -16.29 1.46 8.89
N ALA A 451 -15.72 0.85 9.93
CA ALA A 451 -16.48 0.06 10.89
C ALA A 451 -17.60 0.87 11.55
N LYS A 452 -17.34 2.13 11.95
CA LYS A 452 -18.38 3.04 12.46
C LYS A 452 -19.50 3.28 11.43
N MET A 453 -19.15 3.50 10.16
CA MET A 453 -20.13 3.70 9.09
C MET A 453 -20.95 2.43 8.79
N VAL A 454 -20.35 1.24 8.90
CA VAL A 454 -21.05 -0.06 8.81
C VAL A 454 -22.07 -0.22 9.95
N GLN A 455 -21.88 0.49 11.07
CA GLN A 455 -22.79 0.55 12.22
C GLN A 455 -23.70 1.79 12.21
N GLY A 456 -23.75 2.55 11.10
CA GLY A 456 -24.71 3.63 10.90
C GLY A 456 -24.19 5.04 11.20
N ALA A 457 -22.91 5.23 11.54
CA ALA A 457 -22.33 6.57 11.66
C ALA A 457 -22.30 7.29 10.32
N ALA A 458 -22.51 8.62 10.33
CA ALA A 458 -22.39 9.46 9.15
C ALA A 458 -20.92 9.73 8.80
N TRP A 459 -20.64 10.11 7.54
CA TRP A 459 -19.29 10.46 7.09
C TRP A 459 -18.63 11.55 7.94
N ALA A 460 -19.41 12.53 8.42
CA ALA A 460 -18.91 13.61 9.27
C ALA A 460 -18.28 13.11 10.58
N GLU A 461 -18.67 11.92 11.06
CA GLU A 461 -18.16 11.30 12.28
C GLU A 461 -16.92 10.41 12.03
N ALA A 462 -16.61 10.15 10.76
CA ALA A 462 -15.49 9.29 10.33
C ALA A 462 -14.13 9.98 10.52
N GLY A 463 -14.08 11.31 10.50
CA GLY A 463 -12.83 12.09 10.61
C GLY A 463 -11.89 11.92 9.42
N LEU A 464 -12.39 11.50 8.26
CA LEU A 464 -11.62 11.28 7.04
C LEU A 464 -11.72 12.48 6.07
N PRO A 465 -10.71 12.71 5.21
CA PRO A 465 -10.80 13.68 4.12
C PRO A 465 -12.02 13.41 3.23
N GLN A 466 -12.83 14.42 2.95
CA GLN A 466 -14.07 14.29 2.17
C GLN A 466 -13.83 13.65 0.79
N CYS A 467 -12.70 13.94 0.16
CA CYS A 467 -12.32 13.33 -1.13
C CYS A 467 -12.09 11.81 -1.07
N PHE A 468 -12.03 11.18 0.11
CA PHE A 468 -11.95 9.73 0.25
C PHE A 468 -13.33 9.06 0.15
N GLU A 469 -14.41 9.80 0.37
CA GLU A 469 -15.77 9.27 0.31
C GLU A 469 -16.06 8.76 -1.09
N ILE A 470 -16.65 7.57 -1.17
CA ILE A 470 -17.25 7.10 -2.41
C ILE A 470 -18.65 7.67 -2.53
N THR A 471 -18.86 8.50 -3.56
CA THR A 471 -20.18 9.03 -3.90
C THR A 471 -20.48 8.76 -5.37
N LYS A 472 -21.76 8.83 -5.73
CA LYS A 472 -22.19 8.67 -7.12
C LYS A 472 -21.58 9.75 -8.02
N GLU A 473 -21.58 11.00 -7.55
CA GLU A 473 -21.02 12.15 -8.25
C GLU A 473 -19.51 11.99 -8.48
N ARG A 474 -18.79 11.46 -7.48
CA ARG A 474 -17.36 11.16 -7.62
C ARG A 474 -17.12 10.12 -8.70
N LEU A 475 -17.87 9.00 -8.69
CA LEU A 475 -17.74 7.96 -9.71
C LEU A 475 -18.09 8.47 -11.12
N GLU A 476 -19.15 9.27 -11.25
CA GLU A 476 -19.55 9.88 -12.53
C GLU A 476 -18.46 10.81 -13.08
N LYS A 477 -17.87 11.66 -12.24
CA LYS A 477 -16.75 12.55 -12.61
C LYS A 477 -15.51 11.80 -13.10
N LEU A 478 -15.30 10.56 -12.68
CA LEU A 478 -14.14 9.76 -13.08
C LEU A 478 -14.38 8.95 -14.37
N ARG A 479 -15.63 8.89 -14.85
CA ARG A 479 -15.99 8.24 -16.12
C ARG A 479 -15.93 9.19 -17.31
N THR A 480 -16.00 10.49 -17.05
CA THR A 480 -15.83 11.59 -18.02
C THR A 480 -14.38 11.98 -18.15
#